data_AF-A0A1Q9SB21-F1
#
_entry.id   AF-A0A1Q9SB21-F1
#
_cell.length_a   1.000
_cell.length_b   1.000
_cell.length_c   1.000
_cell.angle_alpha   90.00
_cell.angle_beta   90.00
_cell.angle_gamma   90.00
#
_symmetry.space_group_name_H-M   'P 1'
#
loop_
_entity.id
_entity.type
_entity.pdbx_description
1 polymer ?
#
loop_
_entity_poly.entity_id
_entity_poly.type
_entity_poly.pdbx_seq_one_letter_code
_entity_poly.pdbx_strand_id
1 'polypeptide(L)'
;MEPLWTLPFSAAPRGRDMLAAGVGDFPVYHPPQRLRRSLRLVALAEEEGGQPLPNLLIPEDVVRAAGDQVTREHFVPVHTRQSAFTVPMAWFALFTPEDHTESFHHGNRVHRCAVPVDTATLRVAHAAQVVEDAGGEDLEELADDLTHLGRWLGAFSANSLVVLHYGAIADPFQPDESPQDFQDAVELLAARDANGAAVAFRRLMHRWLPLAHLESAS
;
A
#
# COMPACT_ATOMS: atom_id res chain seq x y z
N MET A 1 -14.47 15.56 -13.67
CA MET A 1 -13.08 15.10 -13.72
C MET A 1 -12.98 13.91 -12.79
N GLU A 2 -12.75 12.72 -13.35
CA GLU A 2 -12.68 11.48 -12.59
C GLU A 2 -11.53 11.57 -11.57
N PRO A 3 -11.71 11.13 -10.31
CA PRO A 3 -10.63 11.14 -9.34
C PRO A 3 -9.41 10.43 -9.92
N LEU A 4 -8.22 11.03 -9.77
CA LEU A 4 -6.92 10.43 -10.18
C LEU A 4 -6.79 8.99 -9.69
N TRP A 5 -7.46 8.70 -8.56
CA TRP A 5 -7.86 7.36 -8.14
C TRP A 5 -8.87 7.44 -6.99
N THR A 6 -9.99 6.72 -7.11
CA THR A 6 -10.81 6.27 -5.98
C THR A 6 -10.48 4.82 -5.71
N LEU A 7 -9.99 4.49 -4.52
CA LEU A 7 -10.20 3.14 -3.99
C LEU A 7 -11.64 3.09 -3.55
N PRO A 8 -12.49 2.27 -4.17
CA PRO A 8 -13.74 1.95 -3.52
C PRO A 8 -13.39 1.25 -2.21
N PHE A 9 -14.08 1.59 -1.13
CA PHE A 9 -13.79 1.00 0.18
C PHE A 9 -14.01 -0.52 0.19
N SER A 10 -14.88 -1.02 -0.71
CA SER A 10 -15.05 -2.42 -1.06
C SER A 10 -13.79 -3.13 -1.56
N ALA A 11 -12.76 -2.38 -1.96
CA ALA A 11 -11.41 -2.87 -2.27
C ALA A 11 -10.51 -3.09 -1.04
N ALA A 12 -10.99 -2.75 0.16
CA ALA A 12 -10.37 -3.06 1.44
C ALA A 12 -11.36 -3.94 2.23
N PRO A 13 -11.26 -5.28 2.13
CA PRO A 13 -12.31 -6.19 2.61
C PRO A 13 -12.70 -5.98 4.08
N ARG A 14 -11.74 -5.56 4.92
CA ARG A 14 -11.94 -5.25 6.35
C ARG A 14 -12.21 -3.78 6.70
N GLY A 15 -12.04 -2.86 5.75
CA GLY A 15 -12.48 -1.49 5.95
C GLY A 15 -13.97 -1.45 6.30
N ARG A 16 -14.78 -2.29 5.63
CA ARG A 16 -16.25 -2.36 5.77
C ARG A 16 -16.75 -2.39 7.22
N ASP A 17 -16.01 -3.00 8.14
CA ASP A 17 -16.42 -3.15 9.54
C ASP A 17 -16.01 -1.95 10.43
N MET A 18 -14.91 -1.23 10.09
CA MET A 18 -14.43 -0.08 10.87
C MET A 18 -15.29 1.19 10.69
N LEU A 19 -16.12 1.25 9.63
CA LEU A 19 -17.08 2.34 9.38
C LEU A 19 -18.51 1.77 9.34
N ALA A 20 -18.90 1.13 10.44
CA ALA A 20 -20.23 0.56 10.71
C ALA A 20 -21.38 1.61 10.78
N ALA A 21 -21.50 2.48 9.77
CA ALA A 21 -22.56 3.47 9.65
C ALA A 21 -23.28 3.45 8.28
N GLY A 22 -23.13 2.37 7.49
CA GLY A 22 -23.86 2.21 6.23
C GLY A 22 -23.45 3.19 5.12
N VAL A 23 -22.24 3.75 5.21
CA VAL A 23 -21.67 4.60 4.16
C VAL A 23 -21.11 3.67 3.09
N GLY A 24 -21.58 3.80 1.85
CA GLY A 24 -21.02 3.08 0.70
C GLY A 24 -19.56 3.45 0.43
N ASP A 25 -19.02 2.98 -0.69
CA ASP A 25 -17.66 3.30 -1.10
C ASP A 25 -17.42 4.83 -1.12
N PHE A 26 -16.37 5.28 -0.44
CA PHE A 26 -16.01 6.70 -0.37
C PHE A 26 -14.52 6.90 -0.69
N PRO A 27 -14.13 8.05 -1.26
CA PRO A 27 -12.74 8.30 -1.62
C PRO A 27 -11.82 8.35 -0.39
N VAL A 28 -10.77 7.55 -0.39
CA VAL A 28 -9.65 7.67 0.56
C VAL A 28 -8.58 8.61 0.01
N TYR A 29 -8.04 9.47 0.87
CA TYR A 29 -7.01 10.44 0.51
C TYR A 29 -5.66 9.99 1.05
N HIS A 30 -4.63 9.97 0.18
CA HIS A 30 -3.24 9.83 0.61
C HIS A 30 -2.77 11.21 1.13
N PRO A 31 -2.56 11.40 2.46
CA PRO A 31 -2.35 12.74 3.02
C PRO A 31 -1.20 13.53 2.37
N PRO A 32 -0.02 12.94 2.06
CA PRO A 32 1.05 13.63 1.34
C PRO A 32 0.71 14.10 -0.08
N GLN A 33 -0.29 13.49 -0.74
CA GLN A 33 -0.68 13.88 -2.10
C GLN A 33 -1.68 15.02 -2.11
N ARG A 34 -2.24 15.43 -0.96
CA ARG A 34 -3.23 16.52 -0.91
C ARG A 34 -2.65 17.82 -1.48
N LEU A 35 -1.49 18.26 -0.97
CA LEU A 35 -0.82 19.46 -1.46
C LEU A 35 -0.43 19.35 -2.94
N ARG A 36 0.18 18.23 -3.36
CA ARG A 36 0.58 18.01 -4.76
C ARG A 36 -0.62 17.99 -5.71
N ARG A 37 -1.75 17.42 -5.30
CA ARG A 37 -3.00 17.40 -6.07
C ARG A 37 -3.66 18.78 -6.13
N SER A 38 -3.66 19.52 -5.02
CA SER A 38 -4.10 20.92 -4.98
C SER A 38 -3.29 21.76 -5.97
N LEU A 39 -1.96 21.61 -5.96
CA LEU A 39 -1.08 22.32 -6.90
C LEU A 39 -1.30 21.90 -8.35
N ARG A 40 -1.53 20.61 -8.64
CA ARG A 40 -1.83 20.15 -10.01
C ARG A 40 -3.17 20.67 -10.53
N LEU A 41 -4.19 20.75 -9.68
CA LEU A 41 -5.48 21.36 -10.05
C LEU A 41 -5.35 22.85 -10.38
N VAL A 42 -4.53 23.59 -9.62
CA VAL A 42 -4.21 24.99 -9.92
C VAL A 42 -3.50 25.10 -11.27
N ALA A 43 -2.46 24.29 -11.50
CA ALA A 43 -1.71 24.31 -12.76
C ALA A 43 -2.56 23.95 -13.99
N LEU A 44 -3.48 22.98 -13.86
CA LEU A 44 -4.40 22.63 -14.96
C LEU A 44 -5.38 23.76 -15.30
N ALA A 45 -5.88 24.48 -14.28
CA ALA A 45 -6.75 25.63 -14.50
C ALA A 45 -6.01 26.77 -15.25
N GLU A 46 -4.71 26.93 -14.98
CA GLU A 46 -3.84 27.89 -15.68
C GLU A 46 -3.53 27.44 -17.12
N GLU A 47 -3.26 26.15 -17.34
CA GLU A 47 -2.97 25.56 -18.66
C GLU A 47 -4.18 25.63 -19.62
N GLU A 48 -5.41 25.47 -19.12
CA GLU A 48 -6.65 25.54 -19.91
C GLU A 48 -7.14 26.98 -20.17
N GLY A 49 -6.35 28.00 -19.79
CA GLY A 49 -6.67 29.42 -19.99
C GLY A 49 -7.83 29.93 -19.13
N GLY A 50 -8.21 29.16 -18.10
CA GLY A 50 -9.16 29.61 -17.09
C GLY A 50 -8.52 30.67 -16.19
N GLN A 51 -9.28 31.70 -15.82
CA GLN A 51 -8.86 32.52 -14.68
C GLN A 51 -8.70 31.61 -13.46
N PRO A 52 -7.69 31.82 -12.59
CA PRO A 52 -7.45 30.94 -11.45
C PRO A 52 -8.70 30.89 -10.57
N LEU A 53 -9.43 29.77 -10.64
CA LEU A 53 -10.62 29.48 -9.86
C LEU A 53 -10.46 29.69 -8.33
N PRO A 54 -9.27 29.54 -7.70
CA PRO A 54 -9.15 29.75 -6.26
C PRO A 54 -9.61 31.13 -5.78
N ASN A 55 -9.28 32.20 -6.51
CA ASN A 55 -9.62 33.57 -6.12
C ASN A 55 -11.10 33.93 -6.38
N LEU A 56 -11.80 33.14 -7.20
CA LEU A 56 -13.23 33.34 -7.49
C LEU A 56 -14.13 32.50 -6.55
N LEU A 57 -13.64 31.35 -6.08
CA LEU A 57 -14.36 30.43 -5.20
C LEU A 57 -14.05 30.65 -3.72
N ILE A 58 -12.88 31.19 -3.40
CA ILE A 58 -12.41 31.41 -2.04
C ILE A 58 -11.78 32.81 -1.97
N PRO A 59 -12.40 33.75 -1.24
CA PRO A 59 -11.83 35.08 -1.02
C PRO A 59 -10.40 35.02 -0.48
N GLU A 60 -9.51 35.90 -0.96
CA GLU A 60 -8.08 35.87 -0.60
C GLU A 60 -7.83 36.02 0.91
N ASP A 61 -8.70 36.74 1.61
CA ASP A 61 -8.68 36.90 3.06
C ASP A 61 -9.03 35.59 3.78
N VAL A 62 -9.91 34.77 3.22
CA VAL A 62 -10.22 33.42 3.72
C VAL A 62 -9.04 32.48 3.48
N VAL A 63 -8.38 32.56 2.31
CA VAL A 63 -7.15 31.78 2.04
C VAL A 63 -6.03 32.18 2.99
N ARG A 64 -5.86 33.48 3.24
CA ARG A 64 -4.83 34.03 4.14
C ARG A 64 -5.12 33.66 5.59
N ALA A 65 -6.35 33.85 6.07
CA ALA A 65 -6.76 33.48 7.42
C ALA A 65 -6.67 31.96 7.64
N ALA A 66 -7.03 31.15 6.63
CA ALA A 66 -6.81 29.70 6.69
C ALA A 66 -5.32 29.37 6.73
N GLY A 67 -4.49 30.04 5.93
CA GLY A 67 -3.02 29.90 5.95
C GLY A 67 -2.39 30.26 7.30
N ASP A 68 -2.91 31.30 7.96
CA ASP A 68 -2.48 31.73 9.29
C ASP A 68 -2.95 30.77 10.41
N GLN A 69 -4.06 30.04 10.18
CA GLN A 69 -4.57 28.98 11.06
C GLN A 69 -4.08 27.58 10.71
N VAL A 70 -3.41 27.39 9.57
CA VAL A 70 -2.66 26.17 9.29
C VAL A 70 -1.50 26.17 10.27
N THR A 71 -1.70 25.48 11.40
CA THR A 71 -0.59 24.91 12.16
C THR A 71 0.34 24.33 11.13
N ARG A 72 1.61 24.75 11.07
CA ARG A 72 2.62 24.17 10.17
C ARG A 72 2.43 22.66 10.26
N GLU A 73 1.73 22.07 9.30
CA GLU A 73 1.62 20.62 9.22
C GLU A 73 3.08 20.25 9.04
N HIS A 74 3.68 19.71 10.10
CA HIS A 74 4.99 19.08 10.00
C HIS A 74 4.86 18.23 8.76
N PHE A 75 5.62 18.56 7.70
CA PHE A 75 5.50 17.89 6.40
C PHE A 75 5.34 16.41 6.70
N VAL A 76 4.11 15.89 6.52
CA VAL A 76 3.83 14.51 6.89
C VAL A 76 4.80 13.72 6.03
N PRO A 77 5.70 12.92 6.63
CA PRO A 77 6.76 12.33 5.83
C PRO A 77 6.12 11.59 4.65
N VAL A 78 6.72 11.72 3.46
CA VAL A 78 6.26 10.94 2.32
C VAL A 78 6.57 9.50 2.65
N HIS A 79 5.55 8.77 3.10
CA HIS A 79 5.67 7.38 3.49
C HIS A 79 5.47 6.42 2.31
N THR A 80 5.36 6.94 1.09
CA THR A 80 5.35 6.11 -0.12
C THR A 80 6.76 5.55 -0.32
N ARG A 81 6.89 4.23 -0.18
CA ARG A 81 8.07 3.51 -0.69
C ARG A 81 7.80 3.14 -2.14
N GLN A 82 8.77 3.39 -3.01
CA GLN A 82 8.72 3.01 -4.42
C GLN A 82 9.89 2.07 -4.71
N SER A 83 9.60 1.01 -5.46
CA SER A 83 10.60 0.12 -6.04
C SER A 83 10.32 0.04 -7.54
N ALA A 84 11.37 -0.14 -8.34
CA ALA A 84 11.24 -0.11 -9.79
C ALA A 84 10.53 -1.36 -10.32
N PHE A 85 10.86 -2.56 -9.80
CA PHE A 85 10.34 -3.82 -10.34
C PHE A 85 10.14 -4.95 -9.31
N THR A 86 10.53 -4.74 -8.04
CA THR A 86 10.51 -5.77 -7.00
C THR A 86 9.72 -5.35 -5.77
N VAL A 87 9.08 -6.31 -5.13
CA VAL A 87 8.44 -6.13 -3.82
C VAL A 87 9.24 -6.92 -2.80
N PRO A 88 9.77 -6.28 -1.73
CA PRO A 88 10.47 -7.02 -0.68
C PRO A 88 9.53 -8.05 -0.04
N MET A 89 10.02 -9.27 0.16
CA MET A 89 9.21 -10.42 0.56
C MET A 89 8.38 -10.18 1.82
N ALA A 90 8.93 -9.48 2.82
CA ALA A 90 8.23 -9.15 4.07
C ALA A 90 6.91 -8.37 3.86
N TRP A 91 6.74 -7.65 2.74
CA TRP A 91 5.49 -6.96 2.43
C TRP A 91 4.31 -7.92 2.23
N PHE A 92 4.55 -9.15 1.77
CA PHE A 92 3.49 -10.12 1.58
C PHE A 92 2.89 -10.61 2.92
N ALA A 93 3.59 -10.41 4.04
CA ALA A 93 3.05 -10.65 5.38
C ALA A 93 1.83 -9.77 5.71
N LEU A 94 1.64 -8.65 5.01
CA LEU A 94 0.58 -7.70 5.32
C LEU A 94 -0.78 -8.12 4.75
N PHE A 95 -0.79 -8.95 3.71
CA PHE A 95 -1.95 -9.18 2.84
C PHE A 95 -2.37 -10.65 2.83
N THR A 96 -3.61 -10.90 2.44
CA THR A 96 -4.10 -12.22 1.98
C THR A 96 -4.60 -12.09 0.54
N PRO A 97 -4.87 -13.20 -0.17
CA PRO A 97 -5.39 -13.14 -1.54
C PRO A 97 -6.68 -12.32 -1.68
N GLU A 98 -7.50 -12.26 -0.64
CA GLU A 98 -8.76 -11.51 -0.63
C GLU A 98 -8.56 -9.99 -0.57
N ASP A 99 -7.39 -9.51 -0.14
CA ASP A 99 -7.08 -8.08 -0.09
C ASP A 99 -6.71 -7.50 -1.46
N HIS A 100 -6.68 -8.35 -2.49
CA HIS A 100 -6.44 -7.93 -3.86
C HIS A 100 -7.62 -7.13 -4.42
N THR A 101 -7.27 -6.08 -5.16
CA THR A 101 -8.23 -5.25 -5.88
C THR A 101 -7.73 -4.90 -7.27
N GLU A 102 -8.67 -4.88 -8.20
CA GLU A 102 -8.45 -4.44 -9.57
C GLU A 102 -9.23 -3.15 -9.85
N SER A 103 -8.59 -2.23 -10.58
CA SER A 103 -9.26 -1.05 -11.11
C SER A 103 -8.79 -0.78 -12.53
N PHE A 104 -9.62 -0.11 -13.33
CA PHE A 104 -9.23 0.39 -14.63
C PHE A 104 -8.80 1.85 -14.54
N HIS A 105 -7.65 2.18 -15.15
CA HIS A 105 -7.14 3.54 -15.21
C HIS A 105 -6.56 3.82 -16.60
N HIS A 106 -7.15 4.77 -17.33
CA HIS A 106 -6.76 5.11 -18.70
C HIS A 106 -6.66 3.89 -19.64
N GLY A 107 -7.62 2.96 -19.53
CA GLY A 107 -7.66 1.73 -20.34
C GLY A 107 -6.70 0.62 -19.91
N ASN A 108 -5.83 0.87 -18.92
CA ASN A 108 -4.96 -0.13 -18.34
C ASN A 108 -5.58 -0.73 -17.08
N ARG A 109 -5.42 -2.03 -16.89
CA ARG A 109 -5.75 -2.68 -15.63
C ARG A 109 -4.65 -2.38 -14.60
N VAL A 110 -5.06 -2.14 -13.37
CA VAL A 110 -4.16 -1.81 -12.27
C VAL A 110 -4.46 -2.70 -11.09
N HIS A 111 -3.46 -3.45 -10.64
CA HIS A 111 -3.54 -4.38 -9.52
C HIS A 111 -2.98 -3.77 -8.25
N ARG A 112 -3.64 -4.03 -7.12
CA ARG A 112 -3.21 -3.58 -5.79
C ARG A 112 -3.62 -4.57 -4.73
N CYS A 113 -2.95 -4.54 -3.58
CA CYS A 113 -3.44 -5.13 -2.34
C CYS A 113 -3.63 -4.02 -1.30
N ALA A 114 -4.78 -3.97 -0.64
CA ALA A 114 -5.12 -2.91 0.29
C ALA A 114 -5.75 -3.44 1.58
N VAL A 115 -5.22 -3.02 2.73
CA VAL A 115 -5.68 -3.50 4.05
C VAL A 115 -5.58 -2.39 5.10
N PRO A 116 -6.47 -2.36 6.11
CA PRO A 116 -6.30 -1.52 7.30
C PRO A 116 -4.96 -1.74 8.00
N VAL A 117 -4.36 -0.65 8.48
CA VAL A 117 -3.05 -0.69 9.15
C VAL A 117 -3.07 -1.55 10.41
N ASP A 118 -4.15 -1.53 11.19
CA ASP A 118 -4.29 -2.36 12.39
C ASP A 118 -4.23 -3.86 12.07
N THR A 119 -4.93 -4.28 11.01
CA THR A 119 -4.95 -5.65 10.50
C THR A 119 -3.57 -6.04 9.96
N ALA A 120 -2.93 -5.19 9.16
CA ALA A 120 -1.58 -5.42 8.67
C ALA A 120 -0.55 -5.56 9.81
N THR A 121 -0.69 -4.72 10.84
CA THR A 121 0.18 -4.73 12.02
C THR A 121 0.07 -6.05 12.79
N LEU A 122 -1.15 -6.58 12.96
CA LEU A 122 -1.36 -7.88 13.60
C LEU A 122 -0.75 -9.02 12.79
N ARG A 123 -0.93 -9.02 11.46
CA ARG A 123 -0.39 -10.06 10.58
C ARG A 123 1.14 -10.08 10.57
N VAL A 124 1.77 -8.91 10.42
CA VAL A 124 3.25 -8.83 10.41
C VAL A 124 3.85 -9.17 11.76
N ALA A 125 3.21 -8.78 12.87
CA ALA A 125 3.67 -9.14 14.20
C ALA A 125 3.61 -10.66 14.43
N HIS A 126 2.54 -11.32 13.97
CA HIS A 126 2.43 -12.78 14.02
C HIS A 126 3.53 -13.44 13.17
N ALA A 127 3.73 -12.98 11.93
CA ALA A 127 4.77 -13.51 11.05
C ALA A 127 6.18 -13.33 11.66
N ALA A 128 6.49 -12.13 12.18
CA ALA A 128 7.76 -11.84 12.84
C ALA A 128 8.01 -12.83 14.00
N GLN A 129 7.02 -13.01 14.89
CA GLN A 129 7.14 -13.93 16.02
C GLN A 129 7.41 -15.37 15.56
N VAL A 130 6.68 -15.86 14.55
CA VAL A 130 6.87 -17.23 14.04
C VAL A 130 8.25 -17.42 13.40
N VAL A 131 8.71 -16.44 12.63
CA VAL A 131 10.04 -16.50 11.98
C VAL A 131 11.16 -16.41 13.03
N GLU A 132 11.03 -15.54 14.03
CA GLU A 132 11.96 -15.45 15.16
C GLU A 132 12.01 -16.76 15.97
N ASP A 133 10.86 -17.38 16.24
CA ASP A 133 10.76 -18.65 16.98
C ASP A 133 11.27 -19.87 16.18
N ALA A 134 11.20 -19.80 14.85
CA ALA A 134 11.78 -20.81 13.97
C ALA A 134 13.31 -20.78 14.04
N GLY A 135 13.89 -19.57 14.01
CA GLY A 135 15.33 -19.31 14.07
C GLY A 135 16.10 -19.86 12.87
N GLY A 136 17.40 -19.57 12.84
CA GLY A 136 18.32 -20.02 11.78
C GLY A 136 18.84 -18.85 10.94
N GLU A 137 20.11 -18.96 10.50
CA GLU A 137 20.84 -17.90 9.81
C GLU A 137 20.10 -17.39 8.56
N ASP A 138 19.45 -18.29 7.80
CA ASP A 138 18.71 -17.94 6.58
C ASP A 138 17.43 -17.12 6.84
N LEU A 139 16.93 -17.06 8.09
CA LEU A 139 15.70 -16.36 8.46
C LEU A 139 15.95 -15.04 9.21
N GLU A 140 17.19 -14.77 9.65
CA GLU A 140 17.52 -13.58 10.44
C GLU A 140 17.16 -12.28 9.72
N GLU A 141 17.52 -12.17 8.44
CA GLU A 141 17.21 -10.99 7.62
C GLU A 141 15.69 -10.79 7.45
N LEU A 142 14.95 -11.88 7.25
CA LEU A 142 13.49 -11.82 7.12
C LEU A 142 12.82 -11.41 8.45
N ALA A 143 13.31 -11.92 9.58
CA ALA A 143 12.82 -11.52 10.90
C ALA A 143 13.02 -10.01 11.13
N ASP A 144 14.23 -9.51 10.83
CA ASP A 144 14.56 -8.10 10.95
C ASP A 144 13.68 -7.22 10.06
N ASP A 145 13.45 -7.65 8.81
CA ASP A 145 12.58 -6.95 7.86
C ASP A 145 11.12 -6.91 8.33
N LEU A 146 10.58 -8.03 8.82
CA LEU A 146 9.22 -8.09 9.35
C LEU A 146 9.06 -7.20 10.58
N THR A 147 10.02 -7.24 11.49
CA THR A 147 10.01 -6.42 12.70
C THR A 147 10.16 -4.93 12.36
N HIS A 148 11.02 -4.57 11.39
CA HIS A 148 11.12 -3.20 10.89
C HIS A 148 9.82 -2.73 10.23
N LEU A 149 9.20 -3.58 9.41
CA LEU A 149 7.93 -3.28 8.74
C LEU A 149 6.80 -3.07 9.75
N GLY A 150 6.71 -3.90 10.79
CA GLY A 150 5.76 -3.74 11.89
C GLY A 150 5.96 -2.42 12.66
N ARG A 151 7.20 -2.05 12.99
CA ARG A 151 7.51 -0.76 13.61
C ARG A 151 7.11 0.42 12.72
N TRP A 152 7.34 0.30 11.42
CA TRP A 152 6.95 1.32 10.45
C TRP A 152 5.44 1.47 10.38
N LEU A 153 4.68 0.37 10.33
CA LEU A 153 3.21 0.40 10.36
C LEU A 153 2.65 1.01 11.66
N GLY A 154 3.33 0.77 12.79
CA GLY A 154 2.98 1.36 14.09
C GLY A 154 3.08 2.90 14.15
N ALA A 155 3.70 3.55 13.16
CA ALA A 155 3.76 5.01 13.07
C ALA A 155 2.48 5.64 12.49
N PHE A 156 1.55 4.84 11.95
CA PHE A 156 0.32 5.32 11.32
C PHE A 156 -0.89 5.15 12.24
N SER A 157 -1.92 5.98 12.01
CA SER A 157 -3.22 5.79 12.67
C SER A 157 -3.82 4.44 12.29
N ALA A 158 -4.44 3.76 13.25
CA ALA A 158 -5.17 2.50 13.02
C ALA A 158 -6.25 2.62 11.94
N ASN A 159 -6.80 3.82 11.72
CA ASN A 159 -7.79 4.10 10.68
C ASN A 159 -7.18 4.27 9.27
N SER A 160 -5.86 4.12 9.13
CA SER A 160 -5.17 4.25 7.85
C SER A 160 -5.23 2.96 7.04
N LEU A 161 -5.03 3.06 5.73
CA LEU A 161 -4.83 1.90 4.85
C LEU A 161 -3.34 1.83 4.45
N VAL A 162 -2.80 0.62 4.42
CA VAL A 162 -1.57 0.31 3.69
C VAL A 162 -1.94 -0.31 2.35
N VAL A 163 -1.31 0.18 1.29
CA VAL A 163 -1.60 -0.24 -0.08
C VAL A 163 -0.31 -0.59 -0.80
N LEU A 164 -0.21 -1.83 -1.27
CA LEU A 164 0.79 -2.26 -2.23
C LEU A 164 0.21 -2.03 -3.64
N HIS A 165 0.86 -1.18 -4.43
CA HIS A 165 0.39 -0.80 -5.76
C HIS A 165 1.33 -1.33 -6.83
N TYR A 166 0.88 -2.34 -7.57
CA TYR A 166 1.67 -2.98 -8.61
C TYR A 166 1.65 -2.22 -9.94
N GLY A 167 0.62 -1.42 -10.20
CA GLY A 167 0.39 -0.94 -11.57
C GLY A 167 -0.11 -2.06 -12.47
N ALA A 168 0.19 -1.95 -13.77
CA ALA A 168 -0.09 -2.99 -14.77
C ALA A 168 1.01 -4.07 -14.83
N ILE A 169 2.07 -3.95 -14.03
CA ILE A 169 3.21 -4.88 -14.08
C ILE A 169 2.82 -6.29 -13.62
N ALA A 170 1.77 -6.39 -12.80
CA ALA A 170 1.33 -7.64 -12.22
C ALA A 170 0.34 -8.40 -13.10
N ASP A 171 -0.13 -7.82 -14.20
CA ASP A 171 -1.05 -8.46 -15.15
C ASP A 171 -0.61 -9.88 -15.58
N PRO A 172 0.68 -10.17 -15.85
CA PRO A 172 1.10 -11.48 -16.36
C PRO A 172 0.99 -12.64 -15.38
N PHE A 173 0.88 -12.38 -14.07
CA PHE A 173 0.87 -13.43 -13.04
C PHE A 173 -0.36 -13.36 -12.12
N GLN A 174 -1.49 -12.87 -12.65
CA GLN A 174 -2.76 -12.95 -11.95
C GLN A 174 -3.41 -14.35 -12.09
N PRO A 175 -4.03 -14.88 -11.02
CA PRO A 175 -4.11 -14.31 -9.67
C PRO A 175 -2.75 -14.32 -8.95
N ASP A 176 -2.42 -13.24 -8.24
CA ASP A 176 -1.17 -13.15 -7.46
C ASP A 176 -1.30 -13.96 -6.15
N GLU A 177 -0.69 -15.15 -6.15
CA GLU A 177 -0.64 -16.03 -4.97
C GLU A 177 0.50 -15.70 -4.00
N SER A 178 1.26 -14.60 -4.21
CA SER A 178 2.38 -14.25 -3.32
C SER A 178 1.97 -14.06 -1.85
N PRO A 179 0.82 -13.41 -1.52
CA PRO A 179 0.33 -13.38 -0.15
C PRO A 179 0.06 -14.78 0.43
N GLN A 180 -0.50 -15.69 -0.38
CA GLN A 180 -0.77 -17.07 0.06
C GLN A 180 0.52 -17.85 0.30
N ASP A 181 1.49 -17.77 -0.62
CA ASP A 181 2.78 -18.47 -0.45
C ASP A 181 3.53 -17.98 0.80
N PHE A 182 3.44 -16.70 1.12
CA PHE A 182 4.03 -16.17 2.35
C PHE A 182 3.30 -16.72 3.59
N GLN A 183 1.97 -16.74 3.57
CA GLN A 183 1.17 -17.31 4.66
C GLN A 183 1.47 -18.80 4.85
N ASP A 184 1.48 -19.59 3.78
CA ASP A 184 1.84 -21.01 3.80
C ASP A 184 3.21 -21.22 4.43
N ALA A 185 4.20 -20.39 4.06
CA ALA A 185 5.54 -20.50 4.60
C ALA A 185 5.56 -20.26 6.11
N VAL A 186 4.87 -19.23 6.60
CA VAL A 186 4.74 -18.93 8.03
C VAL A 186 4.02 -20.07 8.77
N GLU A 187 2.93 -20.60 8.23
CA GLU A 187 2.19 -21.72 8.84
C GLU A 187 3.06 -22.99 8.94
N LEU A 188 3.84 -23.28 7.89
CA LEU A 188 4.77 -24.42 7.87
C LEU A 188 5.92 -24.22 8.86
N LEU A 189 6.46 -23.01 9.01
CA LEU A 189 7.46 -22.70 10.05
C LEU A 189 6.88 -22.92 11.46
N ALA A 190 5.65 -22.45 11.72
CA ALA A 190 4.97 -22.68 12.99
C ALA A 190 4.76 -24.18 13.28
N ALA A 191 4.51 -24.97 12.25
CA ALA A 191 4.41 -26.43 12.32
C ALA A 191 5.78 -27.15 12.40
N ARG A 192 6.90 -26.41 12.45
CA ARG A 192 8.28 -26.92 12.43
C ARG A 192 8.63 -27.71 11.16
N ASP A 193 7.96 -27.42 10.04
CA ASP A 193 8.28 -27.95 8.70
C ASP A 193 9.09 -26.92 7.88
N ALA A 194 10.39 -26.86 8.16
CA ALA A 194 11.31 -25.96 7.47
C ALA A 194 11.42 -26.26 5.95
N ASN A 195 11.30 -27.53 5.55
CA ASN A 195 11.40 -27.91 4.14
C ASN A 195 10.16 -27.47 3.35
N GLY A 196 8.97 -27.67 3.92
CA GLY A 196 7.72 -27.15 3.36
C GLY A 196 7.76 -25.63 3.23
N ALA A 197 8.17 -24.92 4.29
CA ALA A 197 8.31 -23.46 4.26
C ALA A 197 9.27 -22.99 3.16
N ALA A 198 10.42 -23.66 3.01
CA ALA A 198 11.38 -23.34 1.95
C ALA A 198 10.80 -23.56 0.53
N VAL A 199 9.91 -24.54 0.33
CA VAL A 199 9.20 -24.71 -0.95
C VAL A 199 8.27 -23.51 -1.20
N ALA A 200 7.50 -23.09 -0.19
CA ALA A 200 6.59 -21.96 -0.31
C ALA A 200 7.34 -20.65 -0.64
N PHE A 201 8.42 -20.34 0.09
CA PHE A 201 9.28 -19.18 -0.22
C PHE A 201 9.87 -19.25 -1.63
N ARG A 202 10.29 -20.42 -2.12
CA ARG A 202 10.79 -20.56 -3.50
C ARG A 202 9.71 -20.26 -4.54
N ARG A 203 8.45 -20.69 -4.33
CA ARG A 203 7.34 -20.36 -5.24
C ARG A 203 7.14 -18.85 -5.32
N LEU A 204 7.13 -18.17 -4.17
CA LEU A 204 7.06 -16.73 -4.07
C LEU A 204 8.19 -16.06 -4.85
N MET A 205 9.45 -16.40 -4.59
CA MET A 205 10.60 -15.78 -5.26
C MET A 205 10.61 -16.03 -6.77
N HIS A 206 10.25 -17.23 -7.22
CA HIS A 206 10.21 -17.57 -8.64
C HIS A 206 9.15 -16.79 -9.42
N ARG A 207 8.02 -16.44 -8.79
CA ARG A 207 6.96 -15.64 -9.43
C ARG A 207 7.46 -14.26 -9.85
N TRP A 208 8.35 -13.66 -9.07
CA TRP A 208 8.86 -12.30 -9.29
C TRP A 208 10.15 -12.25 -10.12
N LEU A 209 10.81 -13.39 -10.33
CA LEU A 209 12.06 -13.48 -11.09
C LEU A 209 11.98 -12.91 -12.52
N PRO A 210 10.90 -13.10 -13.30
CA PRO A 210 10.80 -12.51 -14.64
C PRO A 210 10.82 -10.97 -14.63
N LEU A 211 10.24 -10.34 -13.60
CA LEU A 211 10.21 -8.88 -13.48
C LEU A 211 11.56 -8.31 -13.03
N ALA A 212 12.27 -9.01 -12.12
CA ALA A 212 13.60 -8.61 -11.69
C ALA A 212 14.61 -8.57 -12.86
N HIS A 213 14.46 -9.44 -13.86
CA HIS A 213 15.30 -9.39 -15.06
C HIS A 213 15.05 -8.14 -15.93
N LEU A 214 13.84 -7.59 -15.95
CA LEU A 214 13.53 -6.36 -16.68
C LEU A 214 14.24 -5.15 -16.06
N GLU A 215 14.42 -5.13 -14.73
CA GLU A 215 15.21 -4.12 -14.04
C GLU A 215 16.68 -4.16 -14.46
N SER A 216 17.27 -5.36 -14.49
CA SER A 216 18.69 -5.54 -14.85
C SER A 216 19.02 -5.20 -16.31
N ALA A 217 18.01 -5.11 -17.18
CA ALA A 217 18.15 -4.85 -18.61
C ALA A 217 17.81 -3.40 -19.02
N SER A 218 17.34 -2.57 -18.07
CA SER A 218 17.01 -1.15 -18.28
C SER A 218 18.16 -0.21 -17.91
#